data_AF-A0A4Y2E6L9-F1
#
_entry.id   AF-A0A4Y2E6L9-F1
#
_cell.length_a   1.000
_cell.length_b   1.000
_cell.length_c   1.000
_cell.angle_alpha   90.00
_cell.angle_beta   90.00
_cell.angle_gamma   90.00
#
_symmetry.space_group_name_H-M   'P 1'
#
loop_
_entity.id
_entity.type
_entity.pdbx_description
1 polymer ?
#
loop_
_entity_poly.entity_id
_entity_poly.type
_entity_poly.pdbx_seq_one_letter_code
_entity_poly.pdbx_strand_id
1 'polypeptide(L)'
;MPRRYRSILYDIVKGKKKRYKTTVDWSDTDVKAFQAYKNPIVQAALLAHKILKLNFRSLRLPGQFLQANSVKTEQSEFLDLLQQHFGNLLPVAVSSQSSARIFVHKELVNSSHVFVRQDAVRRPLQQPYGEPF
;
A
#
# COMPACT_ATOMS: atom_id res chain seq x y z
N MET A 1 22.00 15.39 6.66
CA MET A 1 22.30 15.63 8.10
C MET A 1 23.43 16.65 8.21
N PRO A 2 23.22 17.82 8.82
CA PRO A 2 24.24 18.87 8.88
C PRO A 2 25.39 18.43 9.80
N ARG A 3 26.60 18.28 9.25
CA ARG A 3 27.81 17.85 9.98
C ARG A 3 28.22 18.81 11.12
N ARG A 4 27.65 20.02 11.16
CA ARG A 4 28.04 21.12 12.06
C ARG A 4 27.65 20.92 13.53
N TYR A 5 26.53 20.25 13.83
CA TYR A 5 26.11 20.05 15.23
C TYR A 5 26.88 18.92 15.92
N ARG A 6 27.30 17.93 15.13
CA ARG A 6 28.07 16.79 15.63
C ARG A 6 29.50 17.19 16.02
N SER A 7 30.09 18.24 15.42
CA SER A 7 31.43 18.71 15.80
C SER A 7 31.45 19.32 17.19
N ILE A 8 30.50 20.20 17.52
CA ILE A 8 30.44 20.90 18.82
C ILE A 8 30.34 19.89 19.98
N LEU A 9 29.39 18.95 19.89
CA LEU A 9 29.24 17.92 20.93
C LEU A 9 30.41 16.94 20.99
N TYR A 10 31.08 16.69 19.86
CA TYR A 10 32.25 15.81 19.80
C TYR A 10 33.47 16.47 20.42
N ASP A 11 33.67 17.77 20.21
CA ASP A 11 34.80 18.53 20.75
C ASP A 11 34.80 18.57 22.28
N ILE A 12 33.61 18.59 22.92
CA ILE A 12 33.44 18.51 24.38
C ILE A 12 33.94 17.17 24.95
N VAL A 13 33.84 16.09 24.18
CA VAL A 13 34.14 14.72 24.62
C VAL A 13 35.52 14.25 24.13
N LYS A 14 36.05 14.86 23.07
CA LYS A 14 37.32 14.50 22.42
C LYS A 14 38.50 14.75 23.35
N GLY A 15 39.03 13.68 23.94
CA GLY A 15 40.19 13.72 24.84
C GLY A 15 39.92 13.06 26.20
N LYS A 16 38.65 12.88 26.59
CA LYS A 16 38.27 12.26 27.88
C LYS A 16 38.15 10.73 27.82
N LYS A 17 39.02 10.07 27.02
CA LYS A 17 38.93 8.64 26.59
C LYS A 17 38.82 7.58 27.70
N LYS A 18 39.11 7.89 28.97
CA LYS A 18 39.08 6.94 30.09
C LYS A 18 38.57 7.54 31.42
N ARG A 19 37.77 8.61 31.36
CA ARG A 19 37.18 9.24 32.55
C ARG A 19 35.66 9.19 32.46
N TYR A 20 35.09 8.01 32.62
CA TYR A 20 33.64 7.80 32.58
C TYR A 20 32.88 8.52 33.71
N LYS A 21 33.59 8.96 34.76
CA LYS A 21 33.06 9.70 35.91
C LYS A 21 33.33 11.21 35.88
N THR A 22 34.02 11.75 34.86
CA THR A 22 34.22 13.22 34.83
C THR A 22 32.93 13.93 34.45
N THR A 23 32.49 14.83 35.32
CA THR A 23 31.47 15.82 35.02
C THR A 23 31.90 16.65 33.82
N VAL A 24 30.97 16.82 32.87
CA VAL A 24 31.16 17.65 31.69
C VAL A 24 30.49 18.99 31.97
N ASP A 25 31.26 20.06 31.90
CA ASP A 25 30.73 21.42 32.05
C ASP A 25 30.01 21.79 30.74
N TRP A 26 28.69 21.85 30.81
CA TRP A 26 27.84 22.20 29.67
C TRP A 26 27.73 23.71 29.58
N SER A 27 28.11 24.30 28.45
CA SER A 27 27.80 25.71 28.18
C SER A 27 26.38 25.86 27.61
N ASP A 28 25.80 27.05 27.71
CA ASP A 28 24.50 27.36 27.12
C ASP A 28 24.46 27.10 25.60
N THR A 29 25.60 27.31 24.93
CA THR A 29 25.74 27.00 23.50
C THR A 29 25.66 25.50 23.21
N ASP A 30 26.19 24.66 24.11
CA ASP A 30 26.19 23.20 23.95
C ASP A 30 24.79 22.63 24.20
N VAL A 31 24.10 23.15 25.23
CA VAL A 31 22.71 22.80 25.52
C VAL A 31 21.84 23.18 24.32
N LYS A 32 22.00 24.38 23.77
CA LYS A 32 21.24 24.83 22.59
C LYS A 32 21.52 23.96 21.36
N ALA A 33 22.78 23.60 21.11
CA ALA A 33 23.16 22.70 20.01
C ALA A 33 22.57 21.30 20.18
N PHE A 34 22.57 20.78 21.40
CA PHE A 34 21.99 19.48 21.73
C PHE A 34 20.46 19.47 21.56
N GLN A 35 19.77 20.51 22.01
CA GLN A 35 18.33 20.66 21.82
C GLN A 35 17.99 20.81 20.33
N ALA A 36 18.76 21.60 19.58
CA ALA A 36 18.61 21.72 18.13
C ALA A 36 18.78 20.38 17.40
N TYR A 37 19.63 19.48 17.92
CA TYR A 37 19.78 18.12 17.40
C TYR A 37 18.60 17.20 17.74
N LYS A 38 18.00 17.34 18.94
CA LYS A 38 16.86 16.52 19.38
C LYS A 38 15.54 16.89 18.70
N ASN A 39 15.31 18.18 18.48
CA ASN A 39 14.03 18.70 18.01
C ASN A 39 13.53 18.04 16.70
N PRO A 40 14.36 17.82 15.66
CA PRO A 40 13.90 17.16 14.43
C PRO A 40 13.38 15.74 14.65
N ILE A 41 13.97 14.98 15.58
CA ILE A 41 13.56 13.61 15.89
C ILE A 41 12.17 13.62 16.55
N VAL A 42 11.97 14.52 17.52
CA VAL A 42 10.69 14.68 18.21
C VAL A 42 9.61 15.17 17.24
N GLN A 43 9.92 16.14 16.38
CA GLN A 43 9.00 16.65 15.37
C GLN A 43 8.63 15.58 14.34
N ALA A 44 9.59 14.78 13.88
CA ALA A 44 9.33 13.67 12.95
C ALA A 44 8.42 12.61 13.58
N ALA A 45 8.65 12.24 14.85
CA ALA A 45 7.78 11.30 15.56
C ALA A 45 6.34 11.82 15.71
N LEU A 46 6.18 13.10 16.05
CA LEU A 46 4.87 13.75 16.18
C LEU A 46 4.13 13.84 14.83
N LEU A 47 4.85 14.21 13.77
CA LEU A 47 4.32 14.26 12.41
C LEU A 47 3.88 12.85 11.95
N ALA A 48 4.72 11.83 12.15
CA ALA A 48 4.42 10.45 11.80
C ALA A 48 3.16 9.96 12.54
N HIS A 49 3.04 10.21 13.84
CA HIS A 49 1.85 9.87 14.61
C HIS A 49 0.59 10.55 14.05
N LYS A 50 0.68 11.83 13.67
CA LYS A 50 -0.45 12.58 13.10
C LYS A 50 -0.84 12.06 11.72
N ILE A 51 0.14 11.79 10.85
CA ILE A 51 -0.09 11.24 9.50
C ILE A 51 -0.71 9.85 9.59
N LEU A 52 -0.17 8.99 10.45
CA LEU A 52 -0.73 7.66 10.72
C LEU A 52 -2.18 7.78 11.24
N LYS A 53 -2.43 8.66 12.21
CA LYS A 53 -3.78 8.87 12.75
C LYS A 53 -4.79 9.38 11.70
N LEU A 54 -4.34 10.13 10.69
CA LEU A 54 -5.19 10.62 9.60
C LEU A 54 -5.42 9.55 8.53
N ASN A 55 -4.36 8.86 8.09
CA ASN A 55 -4.45 7.87 7.01
C ASN A 55 -5.20 6.59 7.42
N PHE A 56 -5.20 6.24 8.72
CA PHE A 56 -5.94 5.09 9.21
C PHE A 56 -7.40 5.40 9.56
N ARG A 57 -7.81 6.68 9.54
CA ARG A 57 -9.23 7.06 9.67
C ARG A 57 -10.01 6.90 8.35
N SER A 58 -9.34 6.85 7.22
CA SER A 58 -9.95 6.67 5.89
C SER A 58 -9.94 5.23 5.38
N LEU A 59 -9.37 4.29 6.14
CA LEU A 59 -9.49 2.85 5.87
C LEU A 59 -10.90 2.40 6.22
N ARG A 60 -11.82 2.55 5.26
CA ARG A 60 -13.16 1.97 5.36
C ARG A 60 -13.03 0.45 5.26
N LEU A 61 -13.62 -0.26 6.21
CA LEU A 61 -13.76 -1.72 6.11
C LEU A 61 -14.68 -2.07 4.92
N PRO A 62 -14.57 -3.28 4.34
CA PRO A 62 -15.47 -3.74 3.27
C PRO A 62 -16.97 -3.55 3.52
N GLY A 63 -17.41 -3.60 4.78
CA GLY A 63 -18.81 -3.34 5.16
C GLY A 63 -19.19 -1.85 5.34
N GLN A 64 -18.24 -0.92 5.26
CA GLN A 64 -18.44 0.52 5.46
C GLN A 64 -18.43 1.33 4.16
N PHE A 65 -18.38 0.66 3.00
CA PHE A 65 -18.44 1.33 1.71
C PHE A 65 -19.83 1.89 1.40
N LEU A 66 -20.89 1.25 1.91
CA LEU A 66 -22.27 1.66 1.66
C LEU A 66 -22.73 2.63 2.76
N GLN A 67 -23.01 3.88 2.38
CA GLN A 67 -23.71 4.81 3.26
C GLN A 67 -25.20 4.49 3.25
N ALA A 68 -25.82 4.44 4.43
CA ALA A 68 -27.26 4.36 4.54
C ALA A 68 -27.87 5.70 4.08
N ASN A 69 -28.18 5.81 2.80
CA ASN A 69 -28.97 6.92 2.29
C ASN A 69 -30.41 6.75 2.77
N SER A 70 -30.87 7.59 3.70
CA SER A 70 -32.27 7.59 4.16
C SER A 70 -33.20 8.35 3.21
N VAL A 71 -32.84 8.46 1.94
CA VAL A 71 -33.67 9.13 0.94
C VAL A 71 -34.83 8.22 0.64
N LYS A 72 -36.03 8.63 1.04
CA LYS A 72 -37.29 8.00 0.64
C LYS A 72 -37.54 8.39 -0.82
N THR A 73 -36.86 7.75 -1.76
CA THR A 73 -37.18 7.88 -3.18
C THR A 73 -38.47 7.09 -3.42
N GLU A 74 -39.44 7.71 -4.07
CA GLU A 74 -40.66 7.04 -4.50
C GLU A 74 -40.28 5.84 -5.39
N GLN A 75 -40.95 4.70 -5.20
CA GLN A 75 -40.52 3.43 -5.81
C GLN A 75 -40.41 3.52 -7.34
N SER A 76 -41.26 4.32 -7.98
CA SER A 76 -41.23 4.55 -9.43
C SER A 76 -39.93 5.22 -9.89
N GLU A 77 -39.53 6.30 -9.23
CA GLU A 77 -38.32 7.06 -9.61
C GLU A 77 -37.05 6.24 -9.37
N PHE A 78 -37.04 5.41 -8.32
CA PHE A 78 -35.92 4.51 -8.05
C PHE A 78 -35.74 3.47 -9.16
N LEU A 79 -36.84 2.86 -9.64
CA LEU A 79 -36.77 1.88 -10.72
C LEU A 79 -36.32 2.51 -12.03
N ASP A 80 -36.78 3.72 -12.34
CA ASP A 80 -36.37 4.44 -13.54
C ASP A 80 -34.85 4.75 -13.52
N LEU A 81 -34.34 5.24 -12.39
CA LEU A 81 -32.90 5.46 -12.20
C LEU A 81 -32.09 4.16 -12.28
N LEU A 82 -32.59 3.08 -11.70
CA LEU A 82 -31.92 1.77 -11.71
C LEU A 82 -31.83 1.21 -13.13
N GLN A 83 -32.93 1.25 -13.88
CA GLN A 83 -32.96 0.82 -15.28
C GLN A 83 -32.02 1.67 -16.15
N GLN A 84 -32.00 2.99 -15.95
CA GLN A 84 -31.08 3.87 -16.65
C GLN A 84 -29.61 3.54 -16.33
N HIS A 85 -29.29 3.28 -15.06
CA HIS A 85 -27.94 2.89 -14.66
C HIS A 85 -27.52 1.56 -15.29
N PHE A 86 -28.37 0.53 -15.25
CA PHE A 86 -28.05 -0.75 -15.87
C PHE A 86 -28.02 -0.70 -17.40
N GLY A 87 -28.84 0.16 -18.03
CA GLY A 87 -28.76 0.43 -19.48
C GLY A 87 -27.40 0.99 -19.90
N ASN A 88 -26.77 1.79 -19.05
CA ASN A 88 -25.42 2.32 -19.28
C ASN A 88 -24.29 1.32 -18.94
N LEU A 89 -24.60 0.25 -18.20
CA LEU A 89 -23.66 -0.83 -17.88
C LEU A 89 -23.65 -1.95 -18.93
N LEU A 90 -24.45 -1.82 -20.00
CA LEU A 90 -24.40 -2.77 -21.10
C LEU A 90 -22.94 -2.88 -21.58
N PRO A 91 -22.45 -4.11 -21.83
CA PRO A 91 -21.10 -4.31 -22.31
C PRO A 91 -20.91 -3.45 -23.55
N VAL A 92 -20.01 -2.45 -23.46
CA VAL A 92 -19.52 -1.77 -24.65
C VAL A 92 -19.07 -2.88 -25.57
N ALA A 93 -19.59 -2.91 -26.80
CA ALA A 93 -19.15 -3.85 -27.82
C ALA A 93 -17.63 -3.73 -27.84
N VAL A 94 -16.96 -4.71 -27.23
CA VAL A 94 -15.51 -4.77 -27.23
C VAL A 94 -15.15 -4.71 -28.69
N SER A 95 -14.44 -3.64 -29.08
CA SER A 95 -13.82 -3.55 -30.38
C SER A 95 -13.29 -4.93 -30.69
N SER A 96 -13.70 -5.50 -31.83
CA SER A 96 -13.40 -6.86 -32.26
C SER A 96 -11.89 -7.12 -32.46
N GLN A 97 -11.02 -6.31 -31.86
CA GLN A 97 -9.61 -6.59 -31.64
C GLN A 97 -9.39 -7.80 -30.72
N SER A 98 -10.39 -8.23 -29.95
CA SER A 98 -10.44 -9.61 -29.44
C SER A 98 -11.02 -10.57 -30.50
N SER A 99 -10.59 -10.46 -31.75
CA SER A 99 -10.47 -11.69 -32.54
C SER A 99 -9.44 -12.49 -31.76
N ALA A 100 -9.90 -13.44 -30.97
CA ALA A 100 -9.04 -14.25 -30.13
C ALA A 100 -8.07 -14.97 -31.07
N ARG A 101 -6.88 -14.38 -31.29
CA ARG A 101 -5.72 -15.09 -31.82
C ARG A 101 -5.28 -15.99 -30.69
N ILE A 102 -6.04 -17.08 -30.52
CA ILE A 102 -5.64 -18.20 -29.70
C ILE A 102 -4.34 -18.68 -30.34
N PHE A 103 -3.23 -18.48 -29.63
CA PHE A 103 -1.95 -18.99 -30.07
C PHE A 103 -2.01 -20.51 -30.00
N VAL A 104 -2.00 -21.16 -31.16
CA VAL A 104 -1.93 -22.62 -31.29
C VAL A 104 -0.52 -22.97 -31.75
N HIS A 105 0.15 -23.84 -30.98
CA HIS A 105 1.49 -24.30 -31.33
C HIS A 105 1.45 -25.18 -32.59
N LYS A 106 2.39 -25.00 -33.52
CA LYS A 106 2.40 -25.68 -34.83
C LYS A 106 2.41 -27.21 -34.70
N GLU A 107 3.19 -27.72 -33.75
CA GLU A 107 3.33 -29.16 -33.49
C GLU A 107 2.26 -29.72 -32.53
N LEU A 108 1.20 -28.96 -32.22
CA LEU A 108 0.14 -29.45 -31.32
C LEU A 108 -0.52 -30.71 -31.87
N VAL A 109 -0.67 -30.81 -33.19
CA VAL A 109 -1.24 -31.99 -33.88
C VAL A 109 -0.34 -33.23 -33.75
N ASN A 110 0.97 -33.02 -33.65
CA ASN A 110 1.96 -34.09 -33.52
C ASN A 110 2.32 -34.41 -32.06
N SER A 111 1.70 -33.71 -31.10
CA SER A 111 1.96 -33.91 -29.68
C SER A 111 1.34 -35.23 -29.23
N SER A 112 2.13 -36.09 -28.60
CA SER A 112 1.65 -37.35 -28.04
C SER A 112 0.93 -37.19 -26.69
N HIS A 113 1.13 -36.06 -26.02
CA HIS A 113 0.64 -35.79 -24.68
C HIS A 113 0.35 -34.31 -24.51
N VAL A 114 -0.88 -33.97 -24.10
CA VAL A 114 -1.25 -32.58 -23.83
C VAL A 114 -1.71 -32.39 -22.38
N PHE A 115 -1.26 -31.30 -21.76
CA PHE A 115 -1.68 -30.92 -20.41
C PHE A 115 -2.88 -29.96 -20.49
N VAL A 116 -4.06 -30.45 -20.11
CA VAL A 116 -5.29 -29.64 -20.08
C VAL A 116 -5.44 -28.97 -18.72
N ARG A 117 -5.65 -27.65 -18.75
CA ARG A 117 -5.86 -26.85 -17.54
C ARG A 117 -7.25 -27.10 -16.98
N GLN A 118 -7.34 -27.31 -15.66
CA GLN A 118 -8.60 -27.48 -14.94
C GLN A 118 -8.96 -26.21 -14.18
N ASP A 119 -9.90 -25.42 -14.72
CA ASP A 119 -10.31 -24.12 -14.16
C ASP A 119 -11.45 -24.21 -13.13
N ALA A 120 -11.65 -25.38 -12.51
CA ALA A 120 -12.54 -25.53 -11.36
C ALA A 120 -11.96 -24.85 -10.10
N VAL A 121 -12.76 -24.68 -9.04
CA VAL A 121 -12.26 -24.28 -7.72
C VAL A 121 -11.31 -25.35 -7.20
N ARG A 122 -10.09 -24.94 -6.82
CA ARG A 122 -8.95 -25.83 -6.57
C ARG A 122 -8.60 -25.83 -5.10
N ARG A 123 -8.17 -26.98 -4.58
CA ARG A 123 -7.60 -27.03 -3.23
C ARG A 123 -6.23 -26.34 -3.22
N PRO A 124 -5.79 -25.80 -2.07
CA PRO A 124 -4.42 -25.32 -1.94
C PRO A 124 -3.43 -26.39 -2.39
N LEU A 125 -2.42 -25.98 -3.16
CA LEU A 125 -1.35 -26.84 -3.72
C LEU A 125 -1.79 -27.86 -4.77
N GLN A 126 -3.03 -27.83 -5.26
CA GLN A 126 -3.46 -28.67 -6.39
C GLN A 126 -2.84 -28.16 -7.70
N GLN A 127 -2.25 -29.02 -8.51
CA GLN A 127 -1.59 -28.64 -9.77
C GLN A 127 -2.59 -28.17 -10.84
N PRO A 128 -2.40 -27.03 -11.53
CA PRO A 128 -3.30 -26.42 -12.54
C PRO A 128 -3.73 -27.33 -13.69
N TYR A 129 -2.88 -28.28 -14.03
CA TYR A 129 -3.06 -29.17 -15.15
C TYR A 129 -3.34 -30.58 -14.64
N GLY A 130 -4.20 -31.30 -15.36
CA GLY A 130 -4.43 -32.72 -15.09
C GLY A 130 -3.28 -33.58 -15.59
N GLU A 131 -3.48 -34.90 -15.48
CA GLU A 131 -2.61 -35.87 -16.14
C GLU A 131 -2.60 -35.66 -17.66
N PRO A 132 -1.51 -36.05 -18.35
CA PRO A 132 -1.45 -36.05 -19.80
C PRO A 132 -2.61 -36.83 -20.43
N PHE A 133 -3.22 -36.23 -21.45
CA PHE A 133 -4.18 -36.89 -22.34
C PHE A 133 -3.51 -37.38 -23.62
#